data_AF-A0A537HM00-F1
#
_entry.id   AF-A0A537HM00-F1
#
_cell.length_a   1.000
_cell.length_b   1.000
_cell.length_c   1.000
_cell.angle_alpha   90.00
_cell.angle_beta   90.00
_cell.angle_gamma   90.00
#
_symmetry.space_group_name_H-M   'P 1'
#
loop_
_entity.id
_entity.type
_entity.pdbx_description
1 polymer ?
#
loop_
_entity_poly.entity_id
_entity_poly.type
_entity_poly.pdbx_seq_one_letter_code
_entity_poly.pdbx_strand_id
1 'polypeptide(L)'
;MNAGIRLGKVVMFLLAGVLLSSIMGSTFFYWTGATVPQFPVGSGSWNARVPCSSPWIVRITDITANMSGSASQTSSIFNPGSPNKRWLTPGSTPPGWVSPGPPCTITNSHGTVAVFVEIDGVKRGGIVNEDCSGSYDAINGGTSNGGSYCDSTFNIYDPVVVPNDSTSCTSSTDHTCYGKIHSEIDHDWKAAHYCGSSTTCDDVALGSQTTTSTLIDVQGFVYWDPDHLTAQWHNFNGWEIHPLTAWRQHETNQAPDFSISSNPSSLSVPPGESGTSTITLTSLGSFAGTVTLSPSISPNGPTISVNPTSVTLVAGGSGTSKLTVSTYSSTPLGDYTVTVAGKSGSLSHSSVVMVSVRFAPDFSIAANPSSISISQSSSGTSNLTLTSMNGFSGTVNLSATVSPSGPKTSLTPTSVTLVSGGSTNPVLTVKALKKTPIGNYVVTVTATSGTLSHSITISVSVT
;
A
#
# COMPACT_ATOMS: atom_id res chain seq x y z
N MET A 1 86.46 18.91 -17.78
CA MET A 1 85.05 18.73 -18.21
C MET A 1 84.27 18.14 -17.04
N ASN A 2 83.28 18.91 -16.56
CA ASN A 2 82.15 18.66 -15.62
C ASN A 2 82.43 17.89 -14.31
N ALA A 3 82.53 18.55 -13.14
CA ALA A 3 81.47 19.11 -12.24
C ALA A 3 80.67 17.99 -11.53
N GLY A 4 80.39 17.97 -10.21
CA GLY A 4 80.65 18.85 -9.07
C GLY A 4 79.82 18.34 -7.86
N ILE A 5 80.45 18.29 -6.68
CA ILE A 5 79.95 18.28 -5.28
C ILE A 5 78.61 17.58 -4.94
N ARG A 6 78.65 16.56 -4.07
CA ARG A 6 77.48 16.05 -3.32
C ARG A 6 77.52 16.48 -1.85
N LEU A 7 76.51 17.25 -1.44
CA LEU A 7 76.13 17.54 -0.06
C LEU A 7 74.82 16.80 0.29
N GLY A 8 74.61 16.54 1.58
CA GLY A 8 73.76 15.48 2.12
C GLY A 8 72.26 15.53 1.82
N LYS A 9 71.62 14.36 1.99
CA LYS A 9 70.16 14.21 1.96
C LYS A 9 69.63 13.79 3.34
N VAL A 10 68.60 14.54 3.71
CA VAL A 10 67.71 14.45 4.86
C VAL A 10 66.78 13.23 4.75
N VAL A 11 66.40 12.73 5.92
CA VAL A 11 65.45 11.66 6.23
C VAL A 11 64.11 11.81 5.50
N MET A 12 63.61 10.72 4.90
CA MET A 12 62.22 10.58 4.45
C MET A 12 61.74 9.16 4.79
N PHE A 13 60.66 9.04 5.58
CA PHE A 13 59.98 7.78 5.89
C PHE A 13 59.33 7.21 4.63
N LEU A 14 59.62 5.94 4.31
CA LEU A 14 59.00 5.17 3.23
C LEU A 14 57.91 4.26 3.82
N LEU A 15 56.66 4.47 3.41
CA LEU A 15 55.57 3.50 3.61
C LEU A 15 55.84 2.26 2.75
N ALA A 16 55.85 1.07 3.38
CA ALA A 16 55.83 -0.20 2.69
C ALA A 16 54.40 -0.52 2.20
N GLY A 17 54.19 -0.54 0.89
CA GLY A 17 53.00 -1.11 0.27
C GLY A 17 53.18 -2.63 0.13
N VAL A 18 52.32 -3.40 0.81
CA VAL A 18 52.23 -4.86 0.64
C VAL A 18 51.25 -5.15 -0.49
N LEU A 19 51.75 -5.79 -1.55
CA LEU A 19 50.95 -6.42 -2.60
C LEU A 19 50.29 -7.69 -2.01
N LEU A 20 48.98 -7.70 -1.82
CA LEU A 20 48.21 -8.95 -1.65
C LEU A 20 47.72 -9.41 -3.02
N SER A 21 48.28 -10.52 -3.49
CA SER A 21 47.72 -11.32 -4.58
C SER A 21 46.44 -12.00 -4.12
N SER A 22 45.29 -11.60 -4.68
CA SER A 22 44.00 -12.26 -4.46
C SER A 22 43.93 -13.57 -5.25
N ILE A 23 44.09 -14.69 -4.54
CA ILE A 23 43.64 -15.99 -5.01
C ILE A 23 42.12 -16.00 -4.83
N MET A 24 41.37 -15.82 -5.92
CA MET A 24 39.92 -16.04 -5.93
C MET A 24 39.68 -17.55 -5.82
N GLY A 25 39.59 -18.05 -4.59
CA GLY A 25 38.96 -19.33 -4.31
C GLY A 25 37.47 -19.18 -4.60
N SER A 26 37.02 -19.72 -5.73
CA SER A 26 35.61 -19.90 -6.05
C SER A 26 35.03 -20.90 -5.05
N THR A 27 34.44 -20.39 -3.98
CA THR A 27 33.47 -21.14 -3.19
C THR A 27 32.27 -21.38 -4.10
N PHE A 28 32.16 -22.60 -4.63
CA PHE A 28 30.92 -23.10 -5.21
C PHE A 28 29.85 -23.11 -4.11
N PHE A 29 29.08 -22.04 -4.02
CA PHE A 29 27.75 -22.12 -3.42
C PHE A 29 26.89 -22.95 -4.38
N TYR A 30 26.73 -24.24 -4.07
CA TYR A 30 25.60 -24.99 -4.59
C TYR A 30 24.35 -24.36 -4.00
N TRP A 31 23.67 -23.55 -4.81
CA TRP A 31 22.31 -23.11 -4.51
C TRP A 31 21.41 -24.34 -4.68
N THR A 32 21.24 -25.10 -3.61
CA THR A 32 20.26 -26.19 -3.58
C THR A 32 18.86 -25.58 -3.50
N GLY A 33 18.16 -25.62 -4.62
CA GLY A 33 16.70 -25.52 -4.71
C GLY A 33 16.13 -24.11 -4.60
N ALA A 34 15.71 -23.54 -5.73
CA ALA A 34 14.67 -22.53 -5.70
C ALA A 34 13.48 -23.11 -4.91
N THR A 35 13.12 -22.50 -3.80
CA THR A 35 11.87 -22.81 -3.11
C THR A 35 10.73 -22.42 -4.04
N VAL A 36 9.95 -23.41 -4.49
CA VAL A 36 8.68 -23.21 -5.20
C VAL A 36 7.84 -22.17 -4.43
N PRO A 37 7.27 -21.14 -5.08
CA PRO A 37 6.33 -20.24 -4.43
C PRO A 37 5.17 -21.04 -3.81
N GLN A 38 4.86 -20.78 -2.53
CA GLN A 38 3.80 -21.51 -1.85
C GLN A 38 2.45 -20.86 -2.18
N PHE A 39 1.67 -21.49 -3.07
CA PHE A 39 0.29 -21.12 -3.32
C PHE A 39 -0.65 -21.79 -2.31
N PRO A 40 -1.80 -21.16 -1.98
CA PRO A 40 -2.90 -21.87 -1.34
C PRO A 40 -3.34 -23.07 -2.19
N VAL A 41 -3.85 -24.11 -1.54
CA VAL A 41 -4.24 -25.36 -2.20
C VAL A 41 -5.74 -25.56 -2.02
N GLY A 42 -6.45 -25.75 -3.13
CA GLY A 42 -7.89 -26.03 -3.16
C GLY A 42 -8.22 -27.46 -2.71
N SER A 43 -9.51 -27.73 -2.51
CA SER A 43 -10.01 -29.02 -1.99
C SER A 43 -10.08 -30.17 -3.02
N GLY A 44 -9.47 -29.98 -4.20
CA GLY A 44 -9.47 -30.93 -5.31
C GLY A 44 -10.27 -30.46 -6.50
N SER A 45 -10.29 -31.27 -7.56
CA SER A 45 -11.07 -30.96 -8.74
C SER A 45 -12.57 -31.02 -8.46
N TRP A 46 -13.31 -30.02 -8.95
CA TRP A 46 -14.77 -30.04 -8.98
C TRP A 46 -15.30 -31.00 -10.05
N ASN A 47 -14.48 -31.32 -11.05
CA ASN A 47 -14.79 -32.31 -12.06
C ASN A 47 -14.34 -33.69 -11.59
N ALA A 48 -15.28 -34.58 -11.28
CA ALA A 48 -15.00 -35.93 -10.80
C ALA A 48 -14.18 -36.80 -11.80
N ARG A 49 -14.08 -36.38 -13.06
CA ARG A 49 -13.26 -37.04 -14.09
C ARG A 49 -11.79 -36.60 -14.09
N VAL A 50 -11.43 -35.58 -13.31
CA VAL A 50 -10.07 -35.07 -13.18
C VAL A 50 -9.51 -35.51 -11.83
N PRO A 51 -8.53 -36.45 -11.79
CA PRO A 51 -8.04 -37.05 -10.55
C PRO A 51 -6.99 -36.17 -9.84
N CYS A 52 -7.14 -34.84 -9.88
CA CYS A 52 -6.25 -33.89 -9.23
C CYS A 52 -6.85 -33.43 -7.90
N SER A 53 -6.22 -33.79 -6.79
CA SER A 53 -6.75 -33.57 -5.43
C SER A 53 -6.32 -32.26 -4.78
N SER A 54 -5.43 -31.50 -5.41
CA SER A 54 -4.74 -30.38 -4.77
C SER A 54 -4.34 -29.30 -5.79
N PRO A 55 -5.30 -28.66 -6.49
CA PRO A 55 -4.99 -27.54 -7.37
C PRO A 55 -4.35 -26.41 -6.58
N TRP A 56 -3.38 -25.72 -7.18
CA TRP A 56 -2.95 -24.43 -6.66
C TRP A 56 -3.98 -23.36 -6.97
N ILE A 57 -4.30 -22.54 -5.98
CA ILE A 57 -5.13 -21.35 -6.16
C ILE A 57 -4.20 -20.21 -6.57
N VAL A 58 -4.37 -19.72 -7.79
CA VAL A 58 -3.47 -18.78 -8.45
C VAL A 58 -4.24 -17.62 -9.07
N ARG A 59 -3.55 -16.53 -9.40
CA ARG A 59 -4.08 -15.49 -10.29
C ARG A 59 -3.58 -15.72 -11.71
N ILE A 60 -4.27 -15.15 -12.69
CA ILE A 60 -3.82 -15.16 -14.10
C ILE A 60 -2.38 -14.63 -14.22
N THR A 61 -2.08 -13.59 -13.46
CA THR A 61 -0.76 -12.96 -13.48
C THR A 61 0.35 -13.86 -12.94
N ASP A 62 0.03 -14.81 -12.05
CA ASP A 62 1.00 -15.80 -11.56
C ASP A 62 1.34 -16.81 -12.66
N ILE A 63 0.39 -17.11 -13.56
CA ILE A 63 0.58 -17.98 -14.73
C ILE A 63 1.39 -17.27 -15.82
N THR A 64 1.02 -16.04 -16.16
CA THR A 64 1.65 -15.30 -17.27
C THR A 64 3.02 -14.71 -16.91
N ALA A 65 3.49 -14.89 -15.67
CA ALA A 65 4.73 -14.34 -15.12
C ALA A 65 4.71 -12.83 -14.84
N ASN A 66 4.21 -12.47 -13.65
CA ASN A 66 4.07 -11.11 -13.14
C ASN A 66 5.35 -10.49 -12.52
N MET A 67 6.48 -10.46 -13.23
CA MET A 67 7.68 -9.73 -12.72
C MET A 67 8.10 -8.52 -13.58
N SER A 68 7.55 -8.36 -14.79
CA SER A 68 7.93 -7.29 -15.73
C SER A 68 6.77 -6.43 -16.25
N GLY A 69 5.53 -6.70 -15.85
CA GLY A 69 4.35 -6.02 -16.41
C GLY A 69 4.01 -6.45 -17.84
N SER A 70 4.51 -7.60 -18.28
CA SER A 70 4.26 -8.25 -19.57
C SER A 70 4.26 -9.77 -19.40
N ALA A 71 3.49 -10.48 -20.22
CA ALA A 71 3.47 -11.93 -20.18
C ALA A 71 4.82 -12.53 -20.66
N SER A 72 5.28 -13.62 -20.05
CA SER A 72 6.55 -14.27 -20.41
C SER A 72 6.46 -15.78 -20.21
N GLN A 73 6.83 -16.55 -21.23
CA GLN A 73 6.98 -18.01 -21.09
C GLN A 73 8.15 -18.35 -20.19
N THR A 74 9.34 -17.83 -20.53
CA THR A 74 10.60 -18.20 -19.89
C THR A 74 10.68 -17.79 -18.43
N SER A 75 9.96 -16.74 -18.04
CA SER A 75 9.91 -16.25 -16.66
C SER A 75 8.80 -16.89 -15.83
N SER A 76 7.86 -17.61 -16.45
CA SER A 76 6.77 -18.26 -15.73
C SER A 76 7.27 -19.53 -15.05
N ILE A 77 6.91 -19.69 -13.78
CA ILE A 77 7.13 -20.94 -13.05
C ILE A 77 6.37 -22.12 -13.68
N PHE A 78 5.34 -21.85 -14.47
CA PHE A 78 4.54 -22.87 -15.14
C PHE A 78 5.23 -23.42 -16.39
N ASN A 79 6.29 -22.81 -16.92
CA ASN A 79 6.98 -23.25 -18.13
C ASN A 79 7.44 -24.73 -18.07
N PRO A 80 7.07 -25.62 -19.01
CA PRO A 80 6.38 -25.36 -20.30
C PRO A 80 4.85 -25.44 -20.30
N GLY A 81 4.20 -25.55 -19.15
CA GLY A 81 2.79 -25.87 -19.00
C GLY A 81 2.57 -27.38 -18.97
N SER A 82 1.32 -27.79 -18.96
CA SER A 82 0.94 -29.19 -19.14
C SER A 82 1.44 -29.69 -20.51
N PRO A 83 2.08 -30.88 -20.59
CA PRO A 83 2.59 -31.40 -21.86
C PRO A 83 1.49 -31.86 -22.82
N ASN A 84 0.28 -32.11 -22.33
CA ASN A 84 -0.84 -32.60 -23.14
C ASN A 84 -2.13 -31.91 -22.72
N LYS A 85 -2.75 -31.15 -23.62
CA LYS A 85 -4.01 -30.44 -23.35
C LYS A 85 -5.28 -31.25 -23.68
N ARG A 86 -5.17 -32.24 -24.56
CA ARG A 86 -6.34 -33.00 -25.08
C ARG A 86 -6.43 -34.46 -24.60
N TRP A 87 -5.39 -35.01 -23.99
CA TRP A 87 -5.31 -36.45 -23.62
C TRP A 87 -6.22 -36.80 -22.41
N LEU A 88 -6.85 -37.99 -22.32
CA LEU A 88 -7.56 -38.52 -21.13
C LEU A 88 -6.81 -39.68 -20.37
N THR A 89 -7.00 -39.82 -19.04
CA THR A 89 -6.13 -40.49 -17.99
C THR A 89 -5.81 -42.00 -18.06
N PRO A 90 -4.81 -42.53 -17.27
CA PRO A 90 -4.48 -43.96 -17.13
C PRO A 90 -5.44 -44.85 -16.33
N GLY A 91 -5.82 -45.97 -16.94
CA GLY A 91 -6.71 -47.00 -16.42
C GLY A 91 -7.37 -47.75 -17.58
N SER A 92 -8.21 -48.76 -17.31
CA SER A 92 -8.95 -49.44 -18.38
C SER A 92 -9.92 -48.45 -19.04
N THR A 93 -9.56 -48.05 -20.24
CA THR A 93 -10.26 -47.14 -21.12
C THR A 93 -11.60 -47.73 -21.57
N PRO A 94 -12.67 -46.92 -21.74
CA PRO A 94 -13.84 -47.36 -22.48
C PRO A 94 -13.40 -47.93 -23.85
N PRO A 95 -14.11 -48.91 -24.44
CA PRO A 95 -13.75 -49.42 -25.76
C PRO A 95 -13.54 -48.25 -26.75
N GLY A 96 -12.29 -48.00 -27.17
CA GLY A 96 -11.91 -46.89 -28.05
C GLY A 96 -10.96 -45.81 -27.51
N TRP A 97 -10.46 -45.88 -26.26
CA TRP A 97 -9.64 -44.80 -25.65
C TRP A 97 -8.20 -45.24 -25.25
N VAL A 98 -7.22 -44.29 -25.17
CA VAL A 98 -5.80 -44.53 -24.75
C VAL A 98 -5.25 -43.42 -23.81
N SER A 99 -4.39 -43.79 -22.86
CA SER A 99 -3.83 -43.08 -21.67
C SER A 99 -2.36 -42.63 -21.82
N PRO A 100 -1.80 -41.60 -21.11
CA PRO A 100 -2.33 -40.77 -20.00
C PRO A 100 -2.77 -39.32 -20.36
N GLY A 101 -3.89 -38.88 -19.80
CA GLY A 101 -4.33 -37.48 -19.74
C GLY A 101 -3.39 -36.50 -19.03
N PRO A 102 -3.77 -35.20 -18.90
CA PRO A 102 -2.86 -34.15 -18.50
C PRO A 102 -2.41 -34.39 -17.05
N PRO A 103 -1.11 -34.29 -16.73
CA PRO A 103 -0.64 -34.51 -15.38
C PRO A 103 -1.08 -33.36 -14.47
N CYS A 104 -1.40 -33.64 -13.20
CA CYS A 104 -1.73 -32.59 -12.22
C CYS A 104 -0.52 -31.68 -11.91
N THR A 105 0.69 -32.20 -12.08
CA THR A 105 1.95 -31.52 -11.80
C THR A 105 2.99 -31.80 -12.87
N ILE A 106 3.88 -30.85 -13.13
CA ILE A 106 5.10 -31.04 -13.93
C ILE A 106 6.34 -30.91 -13.05
N THR A 107 7.49 -31.33 -13.58
CA THR A 107 8.80 -31.05 -12.97
C THR A 107 9.62 -30.23 -13.93
N ASN A 108 10.09 -29.05 -13.50
CA ASN A 108 10.90 -28.13 -14.30
C ASN A 108 12.03 -27.52 -13.45
N SER A 109 12.69 -26.47 -13.96
CA SER A 109 13.76 -25.74 -13.26
C SER A 109 13.33 -25.11 -11.94
N HIS A 110 12.03 -24.99 -11.68
CA HIS A 110 11.46 -24.45 -10.45
C HIS A 110 11.05 -25.54 -9.46
N GLY A 111 11.24 -26.83 -9.79
CA GLY A 111 10.83 -27.97 -8.96
C GLY A 111 9.53 -28.60 -9.45
N THR A 112 8.74 -29.14 -8.53
CA THR A 112 7.41 -29.69 -8.84
C THR A 112 6.38 -28.57 -8.82
N VAL A 113 5.73 -28.35 -9.96
CA VAL A 113 4.77 -27.26 -10.18
C VAL A 113 3.40 -27.86 -10.48
N ALA A 114 2.35 -27.44 -9.78
CA ALA A 114 0.99 -27.83 -10.12
C ALA A 114 0.57 -27.11 -11.40
N VAL A 115 0.20 -27.86 -12.44
CA VAL A 115 -0.34 -27.31 -13.69
C VAL A 115 -1.85 -27.44 -13.76
N PHE A 116 -2.46 -28.21 -12.87
CA PHE A 116 -3.89 -28.11 -12.58
C PHE A 116 -4.12 -27.02 -11.53
N VAL A 117 -4.86 -25.98 -11.90
CA VAL A 117 -5.01 -24.76 -11.08
C VAL A 117 -6.48 -24.40 -10.86
N GLU A 118 -6.71 -23.64 -9.81
CA GLU A 118 -7.95 -22.92 -9.50
C GLU A 118 -7.66 -21.42 -9.60
N ILE A 119 -8.55 -20.67 -10.26
CA ILE A 119 -8.43 -19.22 -10.40
C ILE A 119 -9.76 -18.60 -9.94
N ASP A 120 -9.69 -17.86 -8.84
CA ASP A 120 -10.87 -17.28 -8.21
C ASP A 120 -11.14 -15.85 -8.67
N GLY A 121 -12.42 -15.50 -8.77
CA GLY A 121 -12.85 -14.11 -8.95
C GLY A 121 -12.43 -13.49 -10.30
N VAL A 122 -12.39 -14.29 -11.36
CA VAL A 122 -12.15 -13.78 -12.73
C VAL A 122 -13.46 -13.39 -13.40
N LYS A 123 -13.38 -12.57 -14.44
CA LYS A 123 -14.48 -12.33 -15.37
C LYS A 123 -14.18 -13.04 -16.70
N ARG A 124 -15.19 -13.19 -17.54
CA ARG A 124 -15.04 -13.76 -18.88
C ARG A 124 -15.52 -12.82 -19.99
N GLY A 125 -14.91 -12.96 -21.16
CA GLY A 125 -15.40 -12.40 -22.42
C GLY A 125 -16.57 -13.19 -23.01
N GLY A 126 -16.91 -12.91 -24.27
CA GLY A 126 -17.91 -13.67 -25.02
C GLY A 126 -17.47 -15.11 -25.29
N ILE A 127 -18.42 -16.05 -25.26
CA ILE A 127 -18.17 -17.45 -25.60
C ILE A 127 -18.41 -17.63 -27.10
N VAL A 128 -17.45 -18.26 -27.78
CA VAL A 128 -17.51 -18.61 -29.20
C VAL A 128 -17.40 -20.12 -29.34
N ASN A 129 -18.09 -20.69 -30.33
CA ASN A 129 -17.92 -22.09 -30.69
C ASN A 129 -17.02 -22.19 -31.92
N GLU A 130 -15.96 -22.98 -31.82
CA GLU A 130 -15.01 -23.23 -32.91
C GLU A 130 -14.46 -24.66 -32.88
N ASP A 131 -13.54 -24.99 -33.79
CA ASP A 131 -12.93 -26.33 -33.94
C ASP A 131 -13.93 -27.50 -33.88
N CYS A 132 -15.06 -27.37 -34.60
CA CYS A 132 -16.11 -28.38 -34.57
C CYS A 132 -15.69 -29.66 -35.30
N SER A 133 -15.75 -30.80 -34.62
CA SER A 133 -15.40 -32.11 -35.19
C SER A 133 -16.40 -33.20 -34.80
N GLY A 134 -16.63 -34.12 -35.73
CA GLY A 134 -17.36 -35.38 -35.48
C GLY A 134 -16.47 -36.59 -35.20
N SER A 135 -15.18 -36.34 -35.03
CA SER A 135 -14.17 -37.30 -34.63
C SER A 135 -13.34 -36.72 -33.50
N TYR A 136 -12.82 -37.60 -32.65
CA TYR A 136 -11.80 -37.23 -31.67
C TYR A 136 -10.54 -36.72 -32.39
N ASP A 137 -9.74 -35.89 -31.72
CA ASP A 137 -8.38 -35.58 -32.17
C ASP A 137 -7.56 -36.87 -32.34
N ALA A 138 -6.56 -36.83 -33.22
CA ALA A 138 -5.68 -37.97 -33.46
C ALA A 138 -4.98 -38.46 -32.18
N ILE A 139 -4.63 -37.56 -31.25
CA ILE A 139 -4.04 -37.90 -29.96
C ILE A 139 -5.00 -38.72 -29.07
N ASN A 140 -6.31 -38.56 -29.30
CA ASN A 140 -7.40 -39.28 -28.64
C ASN A 140 -7.94 -40.45 -29.48
N GLY A 141 -7.22 -40.86 -30.52
CA GLY A 141 -7.53 -42.03 -31.33
C GLY A 141 -8.22 -41.72 -32.66
N GLY A 142 -8.61 -40.47 -32.93
CA GLY A 142 -9.08 -40.06 -34.27
C GLY A 142 -10.43 -40.65 -34.71
N THR A 143 -11.08 -41.46 -33.89
CA THR A 143 -12.32 -42.17 -34.26
C THR A 143 -13.53 -41.27 -34.17
N SER A 144 -14.64 -41.66 -34.81
CA SER A 144 -15.91 -40.93 -34.68
C SER A 144 -16.31 -40.79 -33.21
N ASN A 145 -16.77 -39.59 -32.84
CA ASN A 145 -17.19 -39.24 -31.49
C ASN A 145 -18.72 -39.29 -31.31
N GLY A 146 -19.45 -39.78 -32.33
CA GLY A 146 -20.90 -39.97 -32.28
C GLY A 146 -21.74 -38.70 -32.42
N GLY A 147 -21.14 -37.56 -32.74
CA GLY A 147 -21.82 -36.28 -32.89
C GLY A 147 -21.01 -35.25 -33.66
N SER A 148 -21.31 -33.96 -33.47
CA SER A 148 -20.46 -32.84 -33.91
C SER A 148 -20.30 -31.93 -32.70
N TYR A 149 -19.12 -31.95 -32.09
CA TYR A 149 -18.81 -31.19 -30.89
C TYR A 149 -17.82 -30.08 -31.25
N CYS A 150 -18.00 -28.91 -30.64
CA CYS A 150 -17.16 -27.73 -30.86
C CYS A 150 -16.50 -27.32 -29.53
N ASP A 151 -15.28 -26.79 -29.63
CA ASP A 151 -14.64 -26.08 -28.53
C ASP A 151 -15.52 -24.89 -28.17
N SER A 152 -15.71 -24.65 -26.88
CA SER A 152 -16.22 -23.34 -26.43
C SER A 152 -15.06 -22.52 -25.91
N THR A 153 -14.70 -21.49 -26.64
CA THR A 153 -13.54 -20.65 -26.37
C THR A 153 -13.97 -19.29 -25.87
N PHE A 154 -13.20 -18.76 -24.93
CA PHE A 154 -13.40 -17.45 -24.34
C PHE A 154 -12.14 -17.03 -23.60
N ASN A 155 -11.98 -15.73 -23.40
CA ASN A 155 -10.93 -15.23 -22.52
C ASN A 155 -11.46 -15.05 -21.10
N ILE A 156 -10.64 -15.39 -20.11
CA ILE A 156 -10.85 -15.01 -18.71
C ILE A 156 -9.85 -13.91 -18.33
N TYR A 157 -10.25 -13.01 -17.44
CA TYR A 157 -9.41 -11.89 -17.04
C TYR A 157 -9.59 -11.48 -15.58
N ASP A 158 -8.50 -11.00 -14.99
CA ASP A 158 -8.45 -10.41 -13.66
C ASP A 158 -9.01 -8.99 -13.74
N PRO A 159 -10.17 -8.68 -13.14
CA PRO A 159 -10.79 -7.36 -13.22
C PRO A 159 -9.97 -6.24 -12.56
N VAL A 160 -8.97 -6.58 -11.72
CA VAL A 160 -8.04 -5.61 -11.13
C VAL A 160 -7.00 -5.15 -12.15
N VAL A 161 -6.61 -6.02 -13.08
CA VAL A 161 -5.58 -5.73 -14.11
C VAL A 161 -6.20 -5.30 -15.43
N VAL A 162 -7.33 -5.91 -15.79
CA VAL A 162 -8.05 -5.71 -17.05
C VAL A 162 -9.39 -5.05 -16.72
N PRO A 163 -9.44 -3.70 -16.71
CA PRO A 163 -10.65 -2.97 -16.30
C PRO A 163 -11.82 -3.18 -17.28
N ASN A 164 -11.55 -3.46 -18.56
CA ASN A 164 -12.58 -3.71 -19.57
C ASN A 164 -12.10 -4.69 -20.65
N ASP A 165 -12.84 -5.77 -20.86
CA ASP A 165 -12.50 -6.85 -21.82
C ASP A 165 -12.30 -6.38 -23.27
N SER A 166 -13.05 -5.36 -23.72
CA SER A 166 -13.05 -4.93 -25.13
C SER A 166 -12.06 -3.80 -25.43
N THR A 167 -11.60 -3.08 -24.41
CA THR A 167 -10.68 -1.94 -24.58
C THR A 167 -9.33 -2.14 -23.91
N SER A 168 -9.12 -3.26 -23.22
CA SER A 168 -7.85 -3.66 -22.62
C SER A 168 -7.31 -4.89 -23.36
N CYS A 169 -5.98 -5.01 -23.35
CA CYS A 169 -5.22 -5.98 -24.14
C CYS A 169 -5.53 -5.88 -25.65
N THR A 170 -5.25 -4.72 -26.22
CA THR A 170 -5.54 -4.44 -27.64
C THR A 170 -4.32 -4.54 -28.56
N SER A 171 -3.11 -4.66 -28.02
CA SER A 171 -1.87 -4.89 -28.77
C SER A 171 -0.84 -5.66 -27.93
N SER A 172 0.20 -6.19 -28.57
CA SER A 172 1.31 -6.89 -27.89
C SER A 172 2.13 -6.01 -26.93
N THR A 173 1.97 -4.69 -27.01
CA THR A 173 2.61 -3.73 -26.09
C THR A 173 1.67 -3.26 -24.99
N ASP A 174 0.41 -3.70 -24.99
CA ASP A 174 -0.56 -3.34 -23.96
C ASP A 174 -0.23 -4.07 -22.66
N HIS A 175 0.12 -3.29 -21.64
CA HIS A 175 0.52 -3.80 -20.34
C HIS A 175 -0.64 -4.48 -19.59
N THR A 176 -1.88 -4.43 -20.06
CA THR A 176 -2.99 -5.17 -19.43
C THR A 176 -3.07 -6.63 -19.90
N CYS A 177 -2.37 -7.00 -20.97
CA CYS A 177 -2.46 -8.35 -21.54
C CYS A 177 -2.03 -9.48 -20.62
N TYR A 178 -1.17 -9.23 -19.63
CA TYR A 178 -0.77 -10.25 -18.65
C TYR A 178 -1.88 -10.55 -17.62
N GLY A 179 -2.95 -9.76 -17.58
CA GLY A 179 -4.12 -10.02 -16.75
C GLY A 179 -5.21 -10.84 -17.44
N LYS A 180 -4.98 -11.31 -18.68
CA LYS A 180 -5.96 -12.01 -19.51
C LYS A 180 -5.33 -13.28 -20.09
N ILE A 181 -6.09 -14.37 -20.10
CA ILE A 181 -5.63 -15.67 -20.59
C ILE A 181 -6.73 -16.34 -21.41
N HIS A 182 -6.33 -17.06 -22.45
CA HIS A 182 -7.26 -17.82 -23.28
C HIS A 182 -7.76 -19.05 -22.51
N SER A 183 -8.98 -19.48 -22.79
CA SER A 183 -9.59 -20.61 -22.11
C SER A 183 -10.51 -21.37 -23.05
N GLU A 184 -10.43 -22.69 -22.98
CA GLU A 184 -11.19 -23.57 -23.87
C GLU A 184 -11.86 -24.70 -23.10
N ILE A 185 -13.18 -24.87 -23.31
CA ILE A 185 -13.88 -26.12 -22.97
C ILE A 185 -13.82 -27.00 -24.21
N ASP A 186 -12.90 -27.95 -24.20
CA ASP A 186 -12.49 -28.77 -25.34
C ASP A 186 -13.58 -29.73 -25.84
N HIS A 187 -13.65 -29.90 -27.16
CA HIS A 187 -14.65 -30.68 -27.89
C HIS A 187 -14.56 -32.19 -27.63
N ASP A 188 -13.36 -32.73 -27.42
CA ASP A 188 -13.13 -34.13 -27.12
C ASP A 188 -13.53 -34.42 -25.68
N TRP A 189 -13.29 -33.46 -24.77
CA TRP A 189 -13.81 -33.51 -23.40
C TRP A 189 -15.32 -33.46 -23.35
N LYS A 190 -15.97 -32.67 -24.22
CA LYS A 190 -17.44 -32.66 -24.36
C LYS A 190 -17.96 -33.99 -24.93
N ALA A 191 -17.32 -34.50 -25.97
CA ALA A 191 -17.68 -35.79 -26.57
C ALA A 191 -17.50 -36.97 -25.60
N ALA A 192 -16.49 -36.89 -24.71
CA ALA A 192 -16.28 -37.86 -23.64
C ALA A 192 -17.25 -37.71 -22.46
N HIS A 193 -18.09 -36.68 -22.45
CA HIS A 193 -18.94 -36.26 -21.33
C HIS A 193 -18.17 -35.92 -20.05
N TYR A 194 -16.94 -35.42 -20.19
CA TYR A 194 -16.17 -34.83 -19.08
C TYR A 194 -16.56 -33.36 -18.93
N CYS A 195 -16.95 -32.72 -20.04
CA CYS A 195 -17.57 -31.41 -20.11
C CYS A 195 -18.87 -31.44 -20.93
N GLY A 196 -19.51 -30.27 -21.06
CA GLY A 196 -20.77 -30.10 -21.78
C GLY A 196 -22.00 -30.15 -20.86
N SER A 197 -23.17 -30.35 -21.43
CA SER A 197 -24.44 -30.17 -20.71
C SER A 197 -24.53 -31.00 -19.42
N SER A 198 -24.98 -30.36 -18.33
CA SER A 198 -25.15 -30.95 -17.00
C SER A 198 -23.86 -31.44 -16.34
N THR A 199 -22.71 -30.90 -16.75
CA THR A 199 -21.39 -31.15 -16.11
C THR A 199 -20.90 -29.89 -15.39
N THR A 200 -19.78 -30.01 -14.66
CA THR A 200 -19.14 -28.87 -13.97
C THR A 200 -18.49 -27.86 -14.92
N CYS A 201 -18.31 -28.21 -16.20
CA CYS A 201 -17.85 -27.35 -17.29
C CYS A 201 -18.92 -27.28 -18.38
N ASP A 202 -20.19 -27.10 -17.98
CA ASP A 202 -21.30 -26.84 -18.89
C ASP A 202 -21.20 -25.42 -19.47
N ASP A 203 -20.93 -25.34 -20.77
CA ASP A 203 -20.78 -24.13 -21.56
C ASP A 203 -22.10 -23.38 -21.76
N VAL A 204 -23.22 -24.11 -21.88
CA VAL A 204 -24.56 -23.54 -22.01
C VAL A 204 -25.00 -22.90 -20.68
N ALA A 205 -24.73 -23.59 -19.56
CA ALA A 205 -24.95 -23.04 -18.23
C ALA A 205 -24.05 -21.83 -17.99
N LEU A 206 -22.77 -21.88 -18.38
CA LEU A 206 -21.85 -20.73 -18.26
C LEU A 206 -22.41 -19.52 -19.02
N GLY A 207 -22.81 -19.72 -20.28
CA GLY A 207 -23.35 -18.66 -21.12
C GLY A 207 -24.65 -18.04 -20.58
N SER A 208 -25.52 -18.86 -19.98
CA SER A 208 -26.83 -18.41 -19.48
C SER A 208 -26.80 -17.85 -18.05
N GLN A 209 -25.85 -18.26 -17.21
CA GLN A 209 -25.78 -17.87 -15.79
C GLN A 209 -24.78 -16.76 -15.50
N THR A 210 -24.00 -16.33 -16.50
CA THR A 210 -22.95 -15.33 -16.31
C THR A 210 -23.01 -14.23 -17.37
N THR A 211 -22.56 -13.04 -17.01
CA THR A 211 -22.36 -11.91 -17.92
C THR A 211 -20.93 -11.39 -17.78
N THR A 212 -20.57 -10.35 -18.55
CA THR A 212 -19.27 -9.66 -18.42
C THR A 212 -19.08 -8.94 -17.08
N SER A 213 -20.11 -8.85 -16.23
CA SER A 213 -19.99 -8.32 -14.87
C SER A 213 -19.93 -9.41 -13.79
N THR A 214 -20.26 -10.66 -14.11
CA THR A 214 -20.25 -11.78 -13.16
C THR A 214 -18.83 -12.23 -12.88
N LEU A 215 -18.49 -12.41 -11.59
CA LEU A 215 -17.27 -13.06 -11.17
C LEU A 215 -17.48 -14.58 -11.14
N ILE A 216 -16.51 -15.32 -11.64
CA ILE A 216 -16.50 -16.79 -11.65
C ILE A 216 -15.18 -17.31 -11.08
N ASP A 217 -15.24 -18.52 -10.55
CA ASP A 217 -14.05 -19.32 -10.27
C ASP A 217 -13.95 -20.38 -11.35
N VAL A 218 -12.73 -20.72 -11.76
CA VAL A 218 -12.47 -21.74 -12.78
C VAL A 218 -11.39 -22.72 -12.31
N GLN A 219 -11.48 -23.95 -12.80
CA GLN A 219 -10.41 -24.94 -12.68
C GLN A 219 -10.03 -25.50 -14.04
N GLY A 220 -8.74 -25.68 -14.28
CA GLY A 220 -8.25 -26.27 -15.52
C GLY A 220 -6.75 -26.44 -15.56
N PHE A 221 -6.24 -26.84 -16.71
CA PHE A 221 -4.82 -27.08 -16.91
C PHE A 221 -4.14 -25.89 -17.59
N VAL A 222 -3.06 -25.39 -16.98
CA VAL A 222 -2.21 -24.37 -17.57
C VAL A 222 -1.44 -24.98 -18.73
N TYR A 223 -1.60 -24.42 -19.93
CA TYR A 223 -0.92 -24.87 -21.14
C TYR A 223 -0.23 -23.70 -21.84
N TRP A 224 0.81 -24.02 -22.62
CA TRP A 224 1.52 -23.07 -23.46
C TRP A 224 1.28 -23.38 -24.94
N ASP A 225 0.58 -22.49 -25.63
CA ASP A 225 0.37 -22.49 -27.07
C ASP A 225 1.44 -21.63 -27.77
N PRO A 226 2.43 -22.24 -28.46
CA PRO A 226 3.45 -21.51 -29.20
C PRO A 226 2.96 -20.94 -30.54
N ASP A 227 1.81 -21.34 -31.05
CA ASP A 227 1.33 -20.99 -32.39
C ASP A 227 0.57 -19.65 -32.39
N HIS A 228 0.07 -19.22 -31.23
CA HIS A 228 -0.82 -18.04 -31.10
C HIS A 228 -0.23 -16.87 -30.29
N LEU A 229 1.10 -16.75 -30.23
CA LEU A 229 1.79 -15.72 -29.41
C LEU A 229 1.45 -14.26 -29.74
N THR A 230 1.07 -13.98 -30.98
CA THR A 230 0.76 -12.63 -31.46
C THR A 230 -0.71 -12.43 -31.79
N ALA A 231 -1.55 -13.45 -31.54
CA ALA A 231 -2.96 -13.39 -31.85
C ALA A 231 -3.69 -12.52 -30.83
N GLN A 232 -4.50 -11.57 -31.31
CA GLN A 232 -5.29 -10.69 -30.45
C GLN A 232 -6.32 -11.48 -29.62
N TRP A 233 -6.97 -12.47 -30.24
CA TRP A 233 -7.96 -13.31 -29.56
C TRP A 233 -7.34 -14.19 -28.48
N HIS A 234 -6.03 -14.44 -28.57
CA HIS A 234 -5.20 -15.15 -27.61
C HIS A 234 -4.32 -14.18 -26.78
N ASN A 235 -4.75 -12.92 -26.64
CA ASN A 235 -4.22 -11.96 -25.68
C ASN A 235 -2.73 -11.60 -25.84
N PHE A 236 -2.16 -11.85 -27.02
CA PHE A 236 -0.74 -11.65 -27.30
C PHE A 236 0.18 -12.36 -26.27
N ASN A 237 -0.31 -13.46 -25.69
CA ASN A 237 0.44 -14.30 -24.78
C ASN A 237 0.09 -15.76 -25.07
N GLY A 238 1.08 -16.65 -25.12
CA GLY A 238 0.84 -18.06 -25.44
C GLY A 238 0.24 -18.87 -24.29
N TRP A 239 -0.20 -18.25 -23.20
CA TRP A 239 -0.73 -18.98 -22.05
C TRP A 239 -2.22 -19.23 -22.25
N GLU A 240 -2.67 -20.44 -21.92
CA GLU A 240 -4.09 -20.80 -21.92
C GLU A 240 -4.46 -21.70 -20.75
N ILE A 241 -5.74 -21.71 -20.39
CA ILE A 241 -6.36 -22.77 -19.61
C ILE A 241 -7.00 -23.74 -20.60
N HIS A 242 -6.31 -24.84 -20.86
CA HIS A 242 -6.77 -25.87 -21.78
C HIS A 242 -6.44 -27.28 -21.23
N PRO A 243 -7.47 -28.10 -20.95
CA PRO A 243 -8.89 -27.77 -20.99
C PRO A 243 -9.28 -27.03 -19.70
N LEU A 244 -10.28 -26.15 -19.80
CA LEU A 244 -11.08 -25.73 -18.65
C LEU A 244 -11.99 -26.88 -18.25
N THR A 245 -11.84 -27.33 -17.01
CA THR A 245 -12.45 -28.57 -16.51
C THR A 245 -13.64 -28.32 -15.60
N ALA A 246 -13.76 -27.12 -15.04
CA ALA A 246 -14.90 -26.72 -14.25
C ALA A 246 -14.99 -25.19 -14.08
N TRP A 247 -16.21 -24.70 -13.81
CA TRP A 247 -16.45 -23.33 -13.38
C TRP A 247 -17.58 -23.29 -12.33
N ARG A 248 -17.63 -22.21 -11.55
CA ARG A 248 -18.78 -21.83 -10.72
C ARG A 248 -18.87 -20.31 -10.62
N GLN A 249 -20.03 -19.77 -10.21
CA GLN A 249 -20.07 -18.36 -9.81
C GLN A 249 -19.17 -18.15 -8.60
N HIS A 250 -18.38 -17.07 -8.61
CA HIS A 250 -17.45 -16.75 -7.52
C HIS A 250 -18.25 -16.48 -6.25
N GLU A 251 -18.06 -17.34 -5.25
CA GLU A 251 -18.59 -17.11 -3.91
C GLU A 251 -17.55 -16.32 -3.13
N THR A 252 -17.83 -15.06 -2.81
CA THR A 252 -17.04 -14.35 -1.80
C THR A 252 -17.35 -15.05 -0.48
N ASN A 253 -16.61 -16.10 -0.12
CA ASN A 253 -16.85 -16.95 1.05
C ASN A 253 -16.47 -16.25 2.37
N GLN A 254 -16.73 -14.94 2.44
CA GLN A 254 -16.74 -14.14 3.64
C GLN A 254 -18.21 -13.88 3.96
N ALA A 255 -18.67 -14.31 5.13
CA ALA A 255 -19.98 -13.92 5.63
C ALA A 255 -20.10 -12.38 5.55
N PRO A 256 -21.27 -11.82 5.17
CA PRO A 256 -21.46 -10.37 5.13
C PRO A 256 -21.00 -9.73 6.44
N ASP A 257 -20.01 -8.85 6.35
CA ASP A 257 -19.43 -8.14 7.49
C ASP A 257 -18.99 -6.71 7.12
N PHE A 258 -18.53 -5.92 8.07
CA PHE A 258 -17.89 -4.63 7.81
C PHE A 258 -16.66 -4.43 8.67
N SER A 259 -15.72 -3.60 8.21
CA SER A 259 -14.62 -3.11 9.06
C SER A 259 -14.83 -1.65 9.43
N ILE A 260 -14.18 -1.22 10.53
CA ILE A 260 -14.18 0.16 11.00
C ILE A 260 -12.73 0.58 11.32
N SER A 261 -12.35 1.79 10.92
CA SER A 261 -11.02 2.35 11.16
C SER A 261 -11.11 3.86 11.41
N SER A 262 -10.04 4.46 11.94
CA SER A 262 -9.98 5.89 12.24
C SER A 262 -8.66 6.51 11.78
N ASN A 263 -8.72 7.66 11.12
CA ASN A 263 -7.55 8.43 10.69
C ASN A 263 -7.74 9.94 10.93
N PRO A 264 -6.86 10.59 11.73
CA PRO A 264 -5.77 9.99 12.49
C PRO A 264 -6.26 9.11 13.66
N SER A 265 -5.46 8.11 14.05
CA SER A 265 -5.74 7.24 15.21
C SER A 265 -5.29 7.86 16.54
N SER A 266 -4.65 9.04 16.49
CA SER A 266 -4.27 9.81 17.66
C SER A 266 -4.46 11.31 17.44
N LEU A 267 -4.87 12.03 18.48
CA LEU A 267 -5.06 13.48 18.50
C LEU A 267 -4.30 14.11 19.67
N SER A 268 -3.73 15.28 19.45
CA SER A 268 -3.25 16.16 20.53
C SER A 268 -4.16 17.39 20.56
N VAL A 269 -4.96 17.52 21.62
CA VAL A 269 -5.99 18.57 21.73
C VAL A 269 -5.75 19.38 23.00
N PRO A 270 -5.24 20.61 22.90
CA PRO A 270 -5.03 21.46 24.08
C PRO A 270 -6.34 21.83 24.77
N PRO A 271 -6.32 22.16 26.08
CA PRO A 271 -7.52 22.60 26.80
C PRO A 271 -8.19 23.80 26.13
N GLY A 272 -9.49 23.69 25.87
CA GLY A 272 -10.30 24.72 25.20
C GLY A 272 -10.39 24.58 23.68
N GLU A 273 -9.67 23.63 23.09
CA GLU A 273 -9.62 23.38 21.66
C GLU A 273 -10.42 22.15 21.23
N SER A 274 -10.49 21.93 19.91
CA SER A 274 -11.11 20.73 19.32
C SER A 274 -10.19 20.06 18.28
N GLY A 275 -10.31 18.74 18.16
CA GLY A 275 -9.64 17.91 17.17
C GLY A 275 -10.61 16.95 16.51
N THR A 276 -10.25 16.42 15.33
CA THR A 276 -11.15 15.58 14.53
C THR A 276 -10.45 14.36 13.96
N SER A 277 -11.15 13.23 13.89
CA SER A 277 -10.72 12.01 13.21
C SER A 277 -11.79 11.51 12.25
N THR A 278 -11.38 11.03 11.08
CA THR A 278 -12.30 10.42 10.11
C THR A 278 -12.44 8.94 10.43
N ILE A 279 -13.66 8.51 10.73
CA ILE A 279 -14.05 7.12 10.91
C ILE A 279 -14.46 6.56 9.54
N THR A 280 -13.78 5.51 9.08
CA THR A 280 -14.06 4.87 7.79
C THR A 280 -14.63 3.48 8.03
N LEU A 281 -15.74 3.18 7.37
CA LEU A 281 -16.42 1.89 7.36
C LEU A 281 -16.31 1.27 5.96
N THR A 282 -16.00 -0.02 5.87
CA THR A 282 -15.82 -0.73 4.60
C THR A 282 -16.61 -2.03 4.59
N SER A 283 -17.35 -2.28 3.50
CA SER A 283 -18.11 -3.51 3.26
C SER A 283 -17.17 -4.71 3.02
N LEU A 284 -17.48 -5.84 3.65
CA LEU A 284 -16.80 -7.12 3.52
C LEU A 284 -17.82 -8.21 3.16
N GLY A 285 -17.44 -9.22 2.39
CA GLY A 285 -18.34 -10.34 2.07
C GLY A 285 -19.69 -9.93 1.45
N SER A 286 -19.69 -8.93 0.56
CA SER A 286 -20.91 -8.36 -0.04
C SER A 286 -21.92 -7.74 0.94
N PHE A 287 -21.48 -7.35 2.14
CA PHE A 287 -22.33 -6.66 3.12
C PHE A 287 -22.95 -5.38 2.55
N ALA A 288 -24.28 -5.29 2.62
CA ALA A 288 -25.03 -4.09 2.35
C ALA A 288 -25.98 -3.85 3.53
N GLY A 289 -25.92 -2.65 4.11
CA GLY A 289 -26.68 -2.34 5.31
C GLY A 289 -26.25 -1.05 5.99
N THR A 290 -27.03 -0.61 6.97
CA THR A 290 -26.72 0.57 7.77
C THR A 290 -25.95 0.17 9.02
N VAL A 291 -24.80 0.82 9.24
CA VAL A 291 -23.99 0.70 10.46
C VAL A 291 -24.26 1.92 11.34
N THR A 292 -24.77 1.72 12.55
CA THR A 292 -24.96 2.77 13.56
C THR A 292 -23.70 2.92 14.41
N LEU A 293 -23.24 4.15 14.60
CA LEU A 293 -22.03 4.49 15.35
C LEU A 293 -22.38 4.97 16.76
N SER A 294 -21.61 4.50 17.74
CA SER A 294 -21.74 4.83 19.16
C SER A 294 -20.36 5.15 19.75
N PRO A 295 -19.98 6.44 19.82
CA PRO A 295 -18.71 6.84 20.42
C PRO A 295 -18.81 6.83 21.95
N SER A 296 -17.73 6.47 22.62
CA SER A 296 -17.55 6.55 24.07
C SER A 296 -16.13 7.02 24.39
N ILE A 297 -15.91 7.64 25.56
CA ILE A 297 -14.59 8.13 25.99
C ILE A 297 -14.31 7.71 27.43
N SER A 298 -13.04 7.39 27.71
CA SER A 298 -12.55 7.10 29.06
C SER A 298 -11.12 7.63 29.23
N PRO A 299 -10.77 8.27 30.36
CA PRO A 299 -11.68 8.72 31.42
C PRO A 299 -12.64 9.82 30.94
N ASN A 300 -13.61 10.22 31.76
CA ASN A 300 -14.50 11.33 31.42
C ASN A 300 -13.72 12.66 31.43
N GLY A 301 -13.99 13.54 30.46
CA GLY A 301 -13.39 14.88 30.41
C GLY A 301 -13.77 15.62 29.12
N PRO A 302 -13.14 15.28 27.97
CA PRO A 302 -13.53 15.80 26.67
C PRO A 302 -14.95 15.36 26.27
N THR A 303 -15.65 16.21 25.50
CA THR A 303 -16.90 15.82 24.82
C THR A 303 -16.59 15.25 23.45
N ILE A 304 -17.37 14.25 23.02
CA ILE A 304 -17.21 13.57 21.74
C ILE A 304 -18.51 13.55 20.95
N SER A 305 -18.42 13.60 19.63
CA SER A 305 -19.56 13.42 18.72
C SER A 305 -19.13 12.81 17.39
N VAL A 306 -20.04 12.10 16.72
CA VAL A 306 -19.85 11.59 15.36
C VAL A 306 -20.94 12.14 14.44
N ASN A 307 -20.56 12.52 13.22
CA ASN A 307 -21.52 12.97 12.22
C ASN A 307 -21.11 12.48 10.81
N PRO A 308 -21.96 11.68 10.12
CA PRO A 308 -23.26 11.17 10.56
C PRO A 308 -23.15 10.11 11.68
N THR A 309 -24.24 9.88 12.43
CA THR A 309 -24.33 8.84 13.49
C THR A 309 -24.59 7.45 12.93
N SER A 310 -24.88 7.33 11.64
CA SER A 310 -25.00 6.06 10.93
C SER A 310 -24.53 6.21 9.49
N VAL A 311 -23.98 5.15 8.92
CA VAL A 311 -23.48 5.12 7.54
C VAL A 311 -24.06 3.89 6.85
N THR A 312 -24.66 4.09 5.67
CA THR A 312 -25.17 2.99 4.84
C THR A 312 -24.09 2.55 3.86
N LEU A 313 -23.76 1.26 3.90
CA LEU A 313 -22.82 0.63 2.98
C LEU A 313 -23.58 -0.13 1.89
N VAL A 314 -23.03 -0.09 0.67
CA VAL A 314 -23.37 -0.99 -0.43
C VAL A 314 -22.32 -2.09 -0.50
N ALA A 315 -22.65 -3.23 -1.12
CA ALA A 315 -21.72 -4.34 -1.31
C ALA A 315 -20.42 -3.86 -1.98
N GLY A 316 -19.27 -4.13 -1.35
CA GLY A 316 -17.95 -3.69 -1.81
C GLY A 316 -17.67 -2.19 -1.66
N GLY A 317 -18.61 -1.41 -1.09
CA GLY A 317 -18.48 0.02 -0.88
C GLY A 317 -17.82 0.42 0.44
N SER A 318 -17.60 1.73 0.60
CA SER A 318 -17.14 2.34 1.85
C SER A 318 -17.93 3.61 2.16
N GLY A 319 -17.89 4.05 3.42
CA GLY A 319 -18.50 5.29 3.87
C GLY A 319 -17.80 5.85 5.11
N THR A 320 -18.02 7.13 5.41
CA THR A 320 -17.27 7.83 6.45
C THR A 320 -18.16 8.58 7.43
N SER A 321 -17.63 8.79 8.64
CA SER A 321 -18.20 9.67 9.67
C SER A 321 -17.09 10.48 10.34
N LYS A 322 -17.36 11.73 10.68
CA LYS A 322 -16.41 12.60 11.35
C LYS A 322 -16.57 12.51 12.86
N LEU A 323 -15.58 11.96 13.55
CA LEU A 323 -15.43 12.07 15.00
C LEU A 323 -14.88 13.46 15.34
N THR A 324 -15.55 14.17 16.24
CA THR A 324 -15.09 15.44 16.82
C THR A 324 -14.87 15.24 18.31
N VAL A 325 -13.71 15.68 18.79
CA VAL A 325 -13.34 15.70 20.21
C VAL A 325 -13.12 17.15 20.61
N SER A 326 -13.85 17.62 21.61
CA SER A 326 -13.76 18.99 22.11
C SER A 326 -13.40 18.99 23.59
N THR A 327 -12.49 19.88 23.96
CA THR A 327 -12.05 20.07 25.35
C THR A 327 -12.48 21.45 25.85
N TYR A 328 -12.69 21.57 27.15
CA TYR A 328 -12.83 22.83 27.88
C TYR A 328 -11.48 23.32 28.39
N SER A 329 -11.36 24.61 28.72
CA SER A 329 -10.17 25.18 29.38
C SER A 329 -9.85 24.52 30.73
N SER A 330 -10.86 23.94 31.39
CA SER A 330 -10.75 23.19 32.64
C SER A 330 -10.56 21.68 32.45
N THR A 331 -10.47 21.18 31.22
CA THR A 331 -10.27 19.74 30.97
C THR A 331 -8.96 19.29 31.60
N PRO A 332 -8.96 18.26 32.47
CA PRO A 332 -7.74 17.76 33.06
C PRO A 332 -6.73 17.33 31.99
N LEU A 333 -5.46 17.67 32.21
CA LEU A 333 -4.39 17.15 31.37
C LEU A 333 -4.29 15.64 31.58
N GLY A 334 -4.07 14.90 30.49
CA GLY A 334 -4.04 13.46 30.54
C GLY A 334 -4.29 12.82 29.18
N ASP A 335 -4.19 11.51 29.15
CA ASP A 335 -4.50 10.73 27.97
C ASP A 335 -5.89 10.11 28.12
N TYR A 336 -6.64 10.18 27.03
CA TYR A 336 -8.02 9.75 26.92
C TYR A 336 -8.13 8.78 25.75
N THR A 337 -9.01 7.79 25.89
CA THR A 337 -9.27 6.80 24.86
C THR A 337 -10.70 6.99 24.38
N VAL A 338 -10.87 7.31 23.10
CA VAL A 338 -12.17 7.33 22.43
C VAL A 338 -12.35 6.01 21.71
N THR A 339 -13.42 5.29 22.03
CA THR A 339 -13.83 4.06 21.32
C THR A 339 -15.09 4.35 20.52
N VAL A 340 -14.99 4.22 19.19
CA VAL A 340 -16.13 4.34 18.29
C VAL A 340 -16.57 2.94 17.90
N ALA A 341 -17.72 2.50 18.42
CA ALA A 341 -18.30 1.21 18.08
C ALA A 341 -19.32 1.36 16.93
N GLY A 342 -19.19 0.55 15.89
CA GLY A 342 -20.18 0.40 14.82
C GLY A 342 -20.98 -0.88 15.02
N LYS A 343 -22.30 -0.84 14.79
CA LYS A 343 -23.19 -2.00 14.87
C LYS A 343 -24.14 -2.09 13.68
N SER A 344 -24.38 -3.30 13.19
CA SER A 344 -25.44 -3.61 12.23
C SER A 344 -25.99 -5.03 12.50
N GLY A 345 -27.23 -5.13 12.97
CA GLY A 345 -27.79 -6.42 13.42
C GLY A 345 -26.94 -7.05 14.53
N SER A 346 -26.45 -8.27 14.31
CA SER A 346 -25.55 -8.99 15.22
C SER A 346 -24.07 -8.63 15.06
N LEU A 347 -23.69 -7.89 14.02
CA LEU A 347 -22.32 -7.49 13.74
C LEU A 347 -21.92 -6.27 14.57
N SER A 348 -20.73 -6.30 15.13
CA SER A 348 -20.20 -5.22 15.98
C SER A 348 -18.68 -5.16 15.89
N HIS A 349 -18.16 -3.99 15.52
CA HIS A 349 -16.72 -3.70 15.45
C HIS A 349 -16.43 -2.33 16.05
N SER A 350 -15.17 -2.05 16.39
CA SER A 350 -14.80 -0.75 16.96
C SER A 350 -13.44 -0.25 16.49
N SER A 351 -13.30 1.08 16.39
CA SER A 351 -12.02 1.75 16.22
C SER A 351 -11.68 2.59 17.45
N VAL A 352 -10.39 2.71 17.75
CA VAL A 352 -9.88 3.45 18.90
C VAL A 352 -9.09 4.68 18.43
N VAL A 353 -9.38 5.84 19.03
CA VAL A 353 -8.63 7.08 18.85
C VAL A 353 -8.06 7.51 20.19
N MET A 354 -6.73 7.61 20.26
CA MET A 354 -6.02 8.09 21.45
C MET A 354 -5.98 9.61 21.46
N VAL A 355 -6.38 10.25 22.55
CA VAL A 355 -6.42 11.71 22.66
C VAL A 355 -5.52 12.15 23.80
N SER A 356 -4.51 12.97 23.51
CA SER A 356 -3.65 13.58 24.52
C SER A 356 -4.06 15.03 24.74
N VAL A 357 -4.44 15.37 25.97
CA VAL A 357 -4.72 16.74 26.39
C VAL A 357 -3.50 17.27 27.11
N ARG A 358 -2.80 18.21 26.47
CA ARG A 358 -1.60 18.90 26.96
C ARG A 358 -1.66 20.36 26.53
N PHE A 359 -1.04 21.27 27.28
CA PHE A 359 -0.89 22.63 26.78
C PHE A 359 -0.07 22.64 25.50
N ALA A 360 -0.41 23.55 24.57
CA ALA A 360 0.40 23.78 23.39
C ALA A 360 1.80 24.29 23.80
N PRO A 361 2.87 23.88 23.09
CA PRO A 361 4.20 24.45 23.29
C PRO A 361 4.20 25.97 23.12
N ASP A 362 4.81 26.68 24.07
CA ASP A 362 4.90 28.15 24.05
C ASP A 362 6.20 28.64 24.71
N PHE A 363 6.47 29.94 24.73
CA PHE A 363 7.58 30.53 25.47
C PHE A 363 7.16 31.82 26.18
N SER A 364 7.91 32.21 27.20
CA SER A 364 7.76 33.54 27.84
C SER A 364 9.01 34.38 27.65
N ILE A 365 8.85 35.70 27.78
CA ILE A 365 9.95 36.68 27.80
C ILE A 365 9.78 37.64 28.98
N ALA A 366 10.86 37.94 29.70
CA ALA A 366 10.92 38.92 30.78
C ALA A 366 12.20 39.77 30.67
N ALA A 367 12.22 40.96 31.30
CA ALA A 367 13.37 41.86 31.31
C ALA A 367 13.78 42.24 32.74
N ASN A 368 15.09 42.24 33.00
CA ASN A 368 15.67 42.73 34.26
C ASN A 368 16.99 43.49 34.00
N PRO A 369 17.07 44.80 34.32
CA PRO A 369 16.00 45.61 34.89
C PRO A 369 14.91 45.93 33.84
N SER A 370 13.67 46.13 34.29
CA SER A 370 12.54 46.61 33.46
C SER A 370 12.54 48.14 33.29
N SER A 371 13.50 48.83 33.91
CA SER A 371 13.73 50.26 33.73
C SER A 371 15.22 50.59 33.68
N ILE A 372 15.62 51.50 32.79
CA ILE A 372 17.00 51.94 32.60
C ILE A 372 17.06 53.47 32.73
N SER A 373 18.04 54.01 33.47
CA SER A 373 18.36 55.44 33.46
C SER A 373 19.76 55.64 32.90
N ILE A 374 19.89 56.49 31.89
CA ILE A 374 21.16 56.74 31.17
C ILE A 374 21.32 58.23 30.89
N SER A 375 22.54 58.74 31.00
CA SER A 375 22.85 60.09 30.52
C SER A 375 23.04 60.13 29.00
N GLN A 376 22.92 61.31 28.40
CA GLN A 376 23.32 61.50 27.00
C GLN A 376 24.77 61.02 26.76
N SER A 377 25.01 60.38 25.61
CA SER A 377 26.29 59.74 25.25
C SER A 377 26.65 58.47 26.05
N SER A 378 25.73 57.95 26.87
CA SER A 378 25.91 56.70 27.63
C SER A 378 25.02 55.57 27.11
N SER A 379 25.26 54.36 27.63
CA SER A 379 24.43 53.18 27.37
C SER A 379 24.06 52.45 28.65
N GLY A 380 22.92 51.76 28.62
CA GLY A 380 22.46 50.87 29.67
C GLY A 380 21.99 49.55 29.07
N THR A 381 21.93 48.50 29.88
CA THR A 381 21.54 47.16 29.44
C THR A 381 20.35 46.63 30.24
N SER A 382 19.58 45.76 29.61
CA SER A 382 18.59 44.91 30.27
C SER A 382 18.80 43.47 29.84
N ASN A 383 18.94 42.58 30.82
CA ASN A 383 19.01 41.14 30.56
C ASN A 383 17.59 40.64 30.31
N LEU A 384 17.39 40.11 29.12
CA LEU A 384 16.14 39.43 28.79
C LEU A 384 16.26 37.98 29.26
N THR A 385 15.15 37.40 29.67
CA THR A 385 15.05 35.97 30.00
C THR A 385 13.94 35.39 29.16
N LEU A 386 14.30 34.52 28.21
CA LEU A 386 13.33 33.72 27.49
C LEU A 386 13.27 32.33 28.12
N THR A 387 12.07 31.81 28.35
CA THR A 387 11.88 30.51 29.00
C THR A 387 10.96 29.65 28.15
N SER A 388 11.37 28.41 27.89
CA SER A 388 10.53 27.39 27.25
C SER A 388 9.36 27.03 28.15
N MET A 389 8.16 26.98 27.58
CA MET A 389 6.93 26.54 28.24
C MET A 389 6.33 25.34 27.51
N ASN A 390 5.73 24.43 28.27
CA ASN A 390 4.97 23.29 27.73
C ASN A 390 5.74 22.47 26.67
N GLY A 391 7.06 22.32 26.86
CA GLY A 391 7.91 21.53 25.97
C GLY A 391 8.38 22.26 24.70
N PHE A 392 8.19 23.58 24.59
CA PHE A 392 8.65 24.34 23.43
C PHE A 392 10.14 24.21 23.19
N SER A 393 10.49 23.83 21.96
CA SER A 393 11.85 23.86 21.46
C SER A 393 11.86 24.49 20.08
N GLY A 394 12.73 25.46 19.87
CA GLY A 394 12.80 26.17 18.60
C GLY A 394 13.53 27.50 18.68
N THR A 395 13.69 28.12 17.53
CA THR A 395 14.33 29.42 17.41
C THR A 395 13.31 30.53 17.66
N VAL A 396 13.65 31.45 18.57
CA VAL A 396 12.89 32.66 18.86
C VAL A 396 13.67 33.87 18.34
N ASN A 397 13.05 34.65 17.46
CA ASN A 397 13.61 35.88 16.92
C ASN A 397 13.19 37.09 17.75
N LEU A 398 14.11 38.00 18.00
CA LEU A 398 13.91 39.17 18.85
C LEU A 398 14.02 40.45 18.03
N SER A 399 13.12 41.38 18.29
CA SER A 399 13.13 42.73 17.74
C SER A 399 12.84 43.76 18.82
N ALA A 400 13.35 44.97 18.69
CA ALA A 400 13.13 46.05 19.64
C ALA A 400 12.74 47.34 18.91
N THR A 401 11.69 48.01 19.37
CA THR A 401 11.26 49.33 18.89
C THR A 401 11.26 50.33 20.05
N VAL A 402 11.38 51.62 19.75
CA VAL A 402 11.46 52.69 20.76
C VAL A 402 10.43 53.77 20.44
N SER A 403 9.69 54.21 21.47
CA SER A 403 8.75 55.34 21.37
C SER A 403 8.86 56.27 22.59
N PRO A 404 8.97 57.59 22.41
CA PRO A 404 9.23 58.31 21.15
C PRO A 404 10.56 57.92 20.50
N SER A 405 10.83 58.36 19.27
CA SER A 405 12.14 58.10 18.65
C SER A 405 13.25 58.91 19.36
N GLY A 406 14.41 58.28 19.59
CA GLY A 406 15.54 58.95 20.25
C GLY A 406 16.70 58.00 20.56
N PRO A 407 16.63 57.20 21.63
CA PRO A 407 17.62 56.16 21.92
C PRO A 407 17.73 55.13 20.80
N LYS A 408 18.93 54.54 20.65
CA LYS A 408 19.19 53.40 19.76
C LYS A 408 19.22 52.11 20.56
N THR A 409 18.66 51.05 20.01
CA THR A 409 18.62 49.72 20.65
C THR A 409 19.41 48.70 19.84
N SER A 410 20.03 47.76 20.53
CA SER A 410 20.64 46.58 19.92
C SER A 410 20.41 45.36 20.80
N LEU A 411 20.07 44.23 20.18
CA LEU A 411 19.88 42.94 20.86
C LEU A 411 21.05 42.02 20.53
N THR A 412 21.58 41.32 21.52
CA THR A 412 22.68 40.37 21.32
C THR A 412 22.46 39.11 22.16
N PRO A 413 22.21 37.95 21.51
CA PRO A 413 21.91 37.77 20.08
C PRO A 413 20.49 38.26 19.70
N THR A 414 20.22 38.42 18.39
CA THR A 414 18.87 38.74 17.85
C THR A 414 18.00 37.51 17.61
N SER A 415 18.56 36.31 17.69
CA SER A 415 17.78 35.07 17.75
C SER A 415 18.42 34.12 18.76
N VAL A 416 17.59 33.37 19.47
CA VAL A 416 18.01 32.38 20.46
C VAL A 416 17.30 31.06 20.18
N THR A 417 17.97 29.94 20.42
CA THR A 417 17.34 28.62 20.39
C THR A 417 16.97 28.22 21.82
N LEU A 418 15.68 27.98 22.07
CA LEU A 418 15.21 27.34 23.29
C LEU A 418 15.17 25.83 23.10
N VAL A 419 15.66 25.11 24.10
CA VAL A 419 15.40 23.67 24.27
C VAL A 419 14.22 23.49 25.22
N SER A 420 13.52 22.35 25.14
CA SER A 420 12.40 22.04 26.03
C SER A 420 12.80 22.17 27.51
N GLY A 421 12.08 23.02 28.25
CA GLY A 421 12.35 23.32 29.67
C GLY A 421 13.57 24.20 29.93
N GLY A 422 14.27 24.66 28.87
CA GLY A 422 15.44 25.52 28.96
C GLY A 422 15.10 27.01 29.02
N SER A 423 16.14 27.82 29.27
CA SER A 423 16.08 29.27 29.24
C SER A 423 17.31 29.86 28.53
N THR A 424 17.17 31.05 27.96
CA THR A 424 18.27 31.81 27.33
C THR A 424 18.22 33.27 27.77
N ASN A 425 19.38 33.94 27.76
CA ASN A 425 19.53 35.28 28.30
C ASN A 425 20.13 36.28 27.28
N PRO A 426 19.38 36.66 26.23
CA PRO A 426 19.84 37.71 25.32
C PRO A 426 19.87 39.06 26.04
N VAL A 427 20.75 39.95 25.61
CA VAL A 427 20.93 41.27 26.23
C VAL A 427 20.38 42.35 25.29
N LEU A 428 19.49 43.19 25.81
CA LEU A 428 19.13 44.45 25.19
C LEU A 428 20.12 45.53 25.66
N THR A 429 20.74 46.23 24.72
CA THR A 429 21.50 47.46 24.99
C THR A 429 20.74 48.65 24.45
N VAL A 430 20.60 49.68 25.27
CA VAL A 430 20.00 50.97 24.92
C VAL A 430 21.08 52.04 24.99
N LYS A 431 21.26 52.82 23.93
CA LYS A 431 22.28 53.87 23.82
C LYS A 431 21.62 55.23 23.54
N ALA A 432 21.89 56.20 24.42
CA ALA A 432 21.57 57.60 24.18
C ALA A 432 22.75 58.27 23.48
N LEU A 433 22.51 58.93 22.35
CA LEU A 433 23.52 59.73 21.65
C LEU A 433 23.57 61.14 22.23
N LYS A 434 24.62 61.90 21.91
CA LYS A 434 24.80 63.30 22.36
C LYS A 434 23.60 64.21 22.09
N LYS A 435 22.81 63.92 21.03
CA LYS A 435 21.62 64.68 20.63
C LYS A 435 20.30 63.97 20.94
N THR A 436 20.31 62.83 21.65
CA THR A 436 19.06 62.17 22.07
C THR A 436 18.35 63.10 23.05
N PRO A 437 17.10 63.52 22.81
CA PRO A 437 16.38 64.40 23.73
C PRO A 437 16.32 63.84 25.14
N ILE A 438 16.42 64.72 26.14
CA ILE A 438 16.19 64.36 27.55
C ILE A 438 14.71 64.07 27.71
N GLY A 439 14.38 62.98 28.40
CA GLY A 439 12.99 62.55 28.59
C GLY A 439 12.83 61.05 28.78
N ASN A 440 11.57 60.63 28.83
CA ASN A 440 11.20 59.24 29.02
C ASN A 440 10.82 58.57 27.70
N TYR A 441 11.27 57.33 27.55
CA TYR A 441 11.10 56.49 26.37
C TYR A 441 10.62 55.11 26.81
N VAL A 442 9.92 54.41 25.92
CA VAL A 442 9.51 53.02 26.10
C VAL A 442 10.15 52.20 25.00
N VAL A 443 10.91 51.17 25.40
CA VAL A 443 11.42 50.15 24.49
C VAL A 443 10.48 48.96 24.53
N THR A 444 9.90 48.58 23.40
CA THR A 444 9.10 47.36 23.28
C THR A 444 9.96 46.28 22.62
N VAL A 445 10.17 45.17 23.32
CA VAL A 445 10.86 44.00 22.77
C VAL A 445 9.81 42.95 22.40
N THR A 446 9.85 42.49 21.16
CA THR A 446 8.96 41.45 20.63
C THR A 446 9.76 40.21 20.27
N ALA A 447 9.33 39.07 20.80
CA ALA A 447 9.89 37.75 20.59
C ALA A 447 8.92 36.89 19.77
N THR A 448 9.36 36.32 18.65
CA THR A 448 8.51 35.54 17.74
C THR A 448 9.09 34.18 17.36
N SER A 449 8.21 33.18 17.21
CA SER A 449 8.55 31.87 16.65
C SER A 449 7.35 31.29 15.90
N GLY A 450 7.41 31.22 14.58
CA GLY A 450 6.26 30.83 13.76
C GLY A 450 5.06 31.76 13.98
N THR A 451 3.96 31.21 14.49
CA THR A 451 2.73 31.96 14.86
C THR A 451 2.74 32.51 16.28
N LEU A 452 3.68 32.09 17.13
CA LEU A 452 3.80 32.55 18.52
C LEU A 452 4.49 33.92 18.58
N SER A 453 3.94 34.84 19.37
CA SER A 453 4.50 36.19 19.56
C SER A 453 4.21 36.71 20.96
N HIS A 454 5.26 37.13 21.67
CA HIS A 454 5.17 37.73 23.01
C HIS A 454 5.98 39.03 23.07
N SER A 455 5.48 40.03 23.79
CA SER A 455 6.13 41.32 23.92
C SER A 455 6.22 41.78 25.38
N ILE A 456 7.29 42.50 25.68
CA ILE A 456 7.50 43.20 26.96
C ILE A 456 7.92 44.65 26.71
N THR A 457 7.76 45.49 27.73
CA THR A 457 8.17 46.89 27.69
C THR A 457 9.23 47.19 28.76
N ILE A 458 10.17 48.07 28.40
CA ILE A 458 11.25 48.55 29.28
C ILE A 458 11.23 50.07 29.25
N SER A 459 11.09 50.68 30.42
CA SER A 459 11.07 52.14 30.57
C SER A 459 12.50 52.70 30.57
N VAL A 460 12.78 53.72 29.77
CA VAL A 460 14.10 54.33 29.66
C VAL A 460 14.01 55.83 29.96
N SER A 461 14.80 56.32 30.91
CA SER A 461 14.92 57.75 31.21
C SER A 461 16.28 58.26 30.76
N VAL A 462 16.29 59.24 29.85
CA VAL A 462 17.50 59.92 29.39
C VAL A 462 17.66 61.22 30.15
N THR A 463 18.78 61.37 30.87
CA THR A 463 19.10 62.55 31.70
C THR A 463 20.21 63.42 31.15
#